data_AF-A0A1S9AZ83-F1
#
_entry.id   AF-A0A1S9AZ83-F1
#
_cell.length_a   1.000
_cell.length_b   1.000
_cell.length_c   1.000
_cell.angle_alpha   90.00
_cell.angle_beta   90.00
_cell.angle_gamma   90.00
#
_symmetry.space_group_name_H-M   'P 1'
#
loop_
_entity.id
_entity.type
_entity.pdbx_description
1 polymer ?
#
loop_
_entity_poly.entity_id
_entity_poly.type
_entity_poly.pdbx_seq_one_letter_code
_entity_poly.pdbx_strand_id
1 'polypeptide(L)'
;MPLHPELDKKLSKTYEPKTRIDDVFKGYDITFLTNEHGEPVTLFFGKRRPDGSIAGERYTRTIKRVPDSLEVKSSHWDNRGKIMQF
;
A
#
# COMPACT_ATOMS: atom_id res chain seq x y z
N MET A 1 1.41 13.87 3.61
CA MET A 1 1.56 13.43 5.01
C MET A 1 2.35 12.13 5.01
N PRO A 2 3.35 11.95 5.89
CA PRO A 2 4.06 10.68 5.98
C PRO A 2 3.09 9.60 6.44
N LEU A 3 3.22 8.41 5.86
CA LEU A 3 2.46 7.24 6.27
C LEU A 3 2.72 6.96 7.77
N HIS A 4 1.72 6.48 8.50
CA HIS A 4 1.91 6.15 9.91
C HIS A 4 3.06 5.14 10.07
N PRO A 5 4.04 5.35 10.97
CA PRO A 5 5.28 4.55 11.03
C PRO A 5 5.04 3.05 11.26
N GLU A 6 4.03 2.69 12.05
CA GLU A 6 3.61 1.28 12.23
C GLU A 6 3.08 0.64 10.94
N LEU A 7 2.34 1.41 10.14
CA LEU A 7 1.80 0.96 8.86
C LEU A 7 2.91 0.83 7.82
N ASP A 8 3.83 1.79 7.79
CA ASP A 8 5.04 1.72 6.97
C ASP A 8 5.90 0.48 7.32
N LYS A 9 6.06 0.18 8.61
CA LYS A 9 6.78 -1.03 9.06
C LYS A 9 6.06 -2.32 8.64
N LYS A 10 4.72 -2.32 8.62
CA LYS A 10 3.94 -3.45 8.13
C LYS A 10 4.14 -3.65 6.63
N LEU A 11 4.05 -2.56 5.86
CA LEU A 11 4.21 -2.59 4.41
C LEU A 11 5.67 -2.68 3.95
N SER A 12 6.65 -2.48 4.83
CA SER A 12 8.05 -2.75 4.53
C SER A 12 8.38 -4.24 4.49
N LYS A 13 7.43 -5.10 4.83
CA LYS A 13 7.57 -6.56 4.71
C LYS A 13 7.28 -7.03 3.28
N THR A 14 7.91 -8.14 2.93
CA THR A 14 7.59 -8.89 1.71
C THR A 14 6.41 -9.80 1.98
N TYR A 15 5.42 -9.73 1.10
CA TYR A 15 4.20 -10.52 1.11
C TYR A 15 4.16 -11.45 -0.09
N GLU A 16 3.05 -12.18 -0.28
CA GLU A 16 2.88 -12.97 -1.50
C GLU A 16 2.95 -12.07 -2.74
N PRO A 17 3.62 -12.50 -3.82
CA PRO A 17 3.70 -11.72 -5.05
C PRO A 17 2.36 -11.69 -5.79
N LYS A 18 2.04 -10.56 -6.43
CA LYS A 18 0.82 -10.34 -7.23
C LYS A 18 -0.47 -10.68 -6.48
N THR A 19 -0.50 -10.44 -5.17
CA THR A 19 -1.70 -10.64 -4.36
C THR A 19 -2.29 -9.34 -3.87
N ARG A 20 -3.57 -9.40 -3.53
CA ARG A 20 -4.28 -8.36 -2.80
C ARG A 20 -4.46 -8.86 -1.37
N ILE A 21 -4.02 -8.06 -0.41
CA ILE A 21 -4.17 -8.35 1.01
C ILE A 21 -5.09 -7.31 1.61
N ASP A 22 -6.19 -7.79 2.18
CA ASP A 22 -7.14 -7.01 2.94
C ASP A 22 -6.85 -7.20 4.44
N ASP A 23 -6.71 -6.11 5.16
CA ASP A 23 -6.32 -6.09 6.58
C ASP A 23 -7.01 -4.92 7.29
N VAL A 24 -6.93 -4.88 8.61
CA VAL A 24 -7.56 -3.83 9.42
C VAL A 24 -6.50 -3.16 10.28
N PHE A 25 -6.32 -1.86 10.11
CA PHE A 25 -5.35 -1.07 10.85
C PHE A 25 -6.04 -0.01 11.69
N LYS A 26 -5.91 -0.11 13.02
CA LYS A 26 -6.51 0.83 13.99
C LYS A 26 -8.01 1.10 13.76
N GLY A 27 -8.76 0.07 13.36
CA GLY A 27 -10.20 0.17 13.09
C GLY A 27 -10.57 0.75 11.72
N TYR A 28 -9.59 0.97 10.85
CA TYR A 28 -9.77 1.27 9.43
C TYR A 28 -9.50 0.03 8.59
N ASP A 29 -10.29 -0.17 7.55
CA ASP A 29 -10.02 -1.18 6.53
C ASP A 29 -8.88 -0.69 5.64
N ILE A 30 -7.84 -1.50 5.55
CA ILE A 30 -6.73 -1.28 4.65
C ILE A 30 -6.67 -2.40 3.62
N THR A 31 -6.38 -2.06 2.38
CA THR A 31 -6.13 -3.05 1.34
C THR A 31 -4.85 -2.67 0.63
N PHE A 32 -3.88 -3.57 0.55
CA PHE A 32 -2.65 -3.32 -0.17
C PHE A 32 -2.40 -4.39 -1.23
N LEU A 33 -1.82 -3.96 -2.35
CA LEU A 33 -1.48 -4.81 -3.48
C LEU A 33 0.01 -4.91 -3.60
N THR A 34 0.47 -6.12 -3.83
CA THR A 34 1.88 -6.45 -3.98
C THR A 34 2.26 -6.58 -5.45
N ASN A 35 3.50 -6.23 -5.77
CA ASN A 35 4.07 -6.47 -7.09
C ASN A 35 4.51 -7.94 -7.24
N GLU A 36 5.14 -8.28 -8.36
CA GLU A 36 5.72 -9.60 -8.63
C GLU A 36 6.83 -10.04 -7.67
N HIS A 37 7.36 -9.12 -6.86
CA HIS A 37 8.37 -9.39 -5.84
C HIS A 37 7.78 -9.50 -4.44
N GLY A 38 6.45 -9.39 -4.29
CA GLY A 38 5.80 -9.38 -2.98
C GLY A 38 5.89 -8.04 -2.25
N GLU A 39 6.39 -7.00 -2.90
CA GLU A 39 6.49 -5.68 -2.30
C GLU A 39 5.17 -4.94 -2.44
N PRO A 40 4.58 -4.41 -1.36
CA PRO A 40 3.35 -3.65 -1.46
C PRO A 40 3.64 -2.33 -2.17
N VAL A 41 2.96 -2.13 -3.30
CA VAL A 41 3.11 -0.99 -4.21
C VAL A 41 1.90 -0.08 -4.21
N THR A 42 0.74 -0.59 -3.81
CA THR A 42 -0.48 0.22 -3.65
C THR A 42 -1.09 -0.09 -2.30
N LEU A 43 -1.55 0.94 -1.62
CA LEU A 43 -2.25 0.86 -0.35
C LEU A 43 -3.50 1.71 -0.46
N PHE A 44 -4.60 1.14 -0.01
CA PHE A 44 -5.87 1.77 0.18
C PHE A 44 -6.13 1.81 1.68
N PHE A 45 -6.41 2.99 2.19
CA PHE A 45 -6.66 3.22 3.61
C PHE A 45 -8.01 3.88 3.76
N GLY A 46 -8.95 3.25 4.45
CA GLY A 46 -10.28 3.84 4.59
C GLY A 46 -11.26 2.97 5.35
N LYS A 47 -12.51 3.06 4.96
CA LYS A 47 -13.55 2.13 5.39
C LYS A 47 -14.14 1.46 4.17
N ARG A 48 -14.30 0.14 4.25
CA ARG A 48 -15.04 -0.59 3.22
C ARG A 48 -16.51 -0.24 3.37
N ARG A 49 -17.11 0.28 2.31
CA ARG A 49 -18.54 0.55 2.26
C ARG A 49 -19.31 -0.76 2.06
N PRO A 50 -20.60 -0.81 2.44
CA PRO A 50 -21.46 -1.95 2.16
C PRO A 50 -21.60 -2.27 0.67
N ASP A 51 -21.33 -1.29 -0.20
CA ASP A 51 -21.28 -1.45 -1.67
C ASP A 51 -20.01 -2.18 -2.17
N GLY A 52 -19.06 -2.48 -1.27
CA GLY A 52 -17.78 -3.13 -1.61
C GLY A 52 -16.64 -2.16 -1.93
N SER A 53 -16.93 -0.91 -2.26
CA SER A 53 -15.90 0.12 -2.49
C SER A 53 -15.21 0.58 -1.21
N ILE A 54 -13.90 0.86 -1.30
CA ILE A 54 -13.14 1.45 -0.20
C ILE A 54 -13.19 2.97 -0.31
N ALA A 55 -13.73 3.59 0.74
CA ALA A 55 -13.82 5.02 0.87
C ALA A 55 -12.69 5.53 1.75
N GLY A 56 -11.74 6.26 1.19
CA GLY A 56 -10.63 6.77 1.96
C GLY A 56 -9.54 7.35 1.10
N GLU A 57 -8.30 7.07 1.45
CA GLU A 57 -7.10 7.57 0.80
C GLU A 57 -6.37 6.44 0.07
N ARG A 58 -5.84 6.77 -1.11
CA ARG A 58 -4.98 5.87 -1.87
C ARG A 58 -3.54 6.34 -1.75
N TYR A 59 -2.67 5.42 -1.40
CA TYR A 59 -1.23 5.61 -1.37
C TYR A 59 -0.57 4.68 -2.38
N THR A 60 0.45 5.17 -3.08
CA THR A 60 1.24 4.39 -4.02
C THR A 60 2.69 4.44 -3.60
N ARG A 61 3.34 3.28 -3.48
CA ARG A 61 4.76 3.20 -3.16
C ARG A 61 5.57 3.26 -4.44
N THR A 62 6.42 4.27 -4.53
CA THR A 62 7.42 4.36 -5.59
C THR A 62 8.69 3.72 -5.06
N ILE A 63 9.06 2.57 -5.63
CA ILE A 63 10.29 1.84 -5.29
C ILE A 63 11.34 2.19 -6.34
N LYS A 64 12.35 2.97 -5.97
CA LYS A 64 13.54 3.22 -6.78
C LYS A 64 14.53 2.10 -6.52
N ARG A 65 14.86 1.33 -7.55
CA ARG A 65 15.91 0.32 -7.52
C ARG A 65 17.23 0.91 -8.00
N VAL A 66 18.33 0.29 -7.60
CA VAL A 66 19.66 0.64 -8.13
C VAL A 66 19.68 0.22 -9.61
N PRO A 67 20.14 1.08 -10.53
CA PRO A 67 20.31 0.66 -11.93
C PRO A 67 21.22 -0.57 -11.97
N ASP A 68 20.83 -1.57 -12.79
CA ASP A 68 21.52 -2.85 -12.94
C ASP A 68 21.38 -3.85 -11.77
N SER A 69 20.62 -3.52 -10.72
CA SER A 69 20.40 -4.41 -9.56
C SER A 69 18.93 -4.51 -9.16
N LEU A 70 18.56 -5.65 -8.56
CA LEU A 70 17.26 -5.84 -7.91
C LEU A 70 17.15 -5.15 -6.53
N GLU A 71 18.23 -4.53 -6.06
CA GLU A 71 18.26 -3.85 -4.77
C GLU A 71 17.41 -2.58 -4.76
N VAL A 72 16.58 -2.44 -3.72
CA VAL A 72 15.78 -1.25 -3.47
C VAL A 72 16.68 -0.14 -2.94
N LYS A 73 16.98 0.85 -3.78
CA LYS A 73 17.77 2.04 -3.41
C LYS A 73 17.01 2.94 -2.45
N SER A 74 15.72 3.16 -2.71
CA SER A 74 14.86 4.00 -1.88
C SER A 74 13.41 3.72 -2.22
N SER A 75 12.52 3.78 -1.24
CA SER A 75 11.09 3.72 -1.49
C SER A 75 10.37 4.79 -0.70
N HIS A 76 9.36 5.43 -1.29
CA HIS A 76 8.47 6.34 -0.58
C HIS A 76 7.02 6.09 -0.94
N TRP A 77 6.13 6.38 0.00
CA TRP A 77 4.68 6.38 -0.22
C TRP A 77 4.23 7.76 -0.66
N ASP A 78 3.61 7.83 -1.84
CA ASP A 78 2.95 9.01 -2.37
C ASP A 78 1.45 8.93 -2.11
N ASN A 79 0.87 9.99 -1.52
CA ASN A 79 -0.57 10.04 -1.29
C ASN A 79 -1.25 10.57 -2.57
N ARG A 80 -2.01 9.69 -3.22
CA ARG A 80 -2.78 9.98 -4.44
C ARG A 80 -4.11 10.68 -4.16
N GLY A 81 -4.39 10.99 -2.90
CA GLY A 81 -5.58 11.67 -2.44
C GLY A 81 -6.74 10.72 -2.14
N LYS A 82 -7.92 11.33 -1.96
CA LYS A 82 -9.14 10.59 -1.64
C LYS A 82 -9.67 9.85 -2.86
N ILE A 83 -9.96 8.57 -2.67
CA ILE A 83 -10.68 7.72 -3.61
C ILE A 83 -12.12 7.58 -3.15
N MET A 84 -13.04 7.87 -4.06
CA MET A 84 -14.48 7.70 -3.83
C MET A 84 -15.02 6.37 -4.38
N GLN A 85 -14.29 5.69 -5.27
CA GLN A 85 -14.69 4.42 -5.87
C GLN A 85 -13.46 3.59 -6.29
N PHE A 86 -13.41 2.32 -5.88
CA PHE A 86 -12.49 1.26 -6.36
C PHE A 86 -13.21 -0.08 -6.29
#